data_AF-A0A7X5N533-F1
#
_entry.id   AF-A0A7X5N533-F1
#
_cell.length_a   1.000
_cell.length_b   1.000
_cell.length_c   1.000
_cell.angle_alpha   90.00
_cell.angle_beta   90.00
_cell.angle_gamma   90.00
#
_symmetry.space_group_name_H-M   'P 1'
#
loop_
_entity.id
_entity.type
_entity.pdbx_description
1 polymer ?
#
loop_
_entity_poly.entity_id
_entity_poly.type
_entity_poly.pdbx_seq_one_letter_code
_entity_poly.pdbx_strand_id
1 'polypeptide(L)' 'RAGAVEVLFPTIQPRELWDATGRWEKFGGQLLKISDRKQQEFCYSPTAEEAAADFARQEINSYKQLPLNFYQIQTKFR' A
#
# COMPACT_ATOMS: atom_id res chain seq x y z
N ARG A 1 1.05 26.32 -1.89
CA ARG A 1 0.57 24.94 -1.63
C ARG A 1 1.12 24.04 -2.73
N ALA A 2 1.56 22.83 -2.44
CA ALA A 2 2.31 21.97 -3.39
C ALA A 2 1.43 21.12 -4.33
N GLY A 3 0.10 21.27 -4.31
CA GLY A 3 -0.81 20.57 -5.24
C GLY A 3 -1.00 19.07 -4.96
N ALA A 4 -0.58 18.58 -3.78
CA ALA A 4 -0.77 17.18 -3.41
C ALA A 4 -2.21 16.91 -2.93
N VAL A 5 -2.69 15.71 -3.21
CA VAL A 5 -4.02 15.22 -2.85
C VAL A 5 -3.89 14.27 -1.66
N GLU A 6 -4.64 14.54 -0.60
CA GLU A 6 -4.68 13.68 0.57
C GLU A 6 -5.55 12.45 0.30
N VAL A 7 -5.02 11.28 0.61
CA VAL A 7 -5.69 9.98 0.47
C VAL A 7 -5.53 9.18 1.77
N LEU A 8 -6.35 8.15 1.94
CA LEU A 8 -6.26 7.24 3.08
C LEU A 8 -6.29 5.80 2.57
N PHE A 9 -5.11 5.17 2.49
CA PHE A 9 -5.02 3.76 2.12
C PHE A 9 -5.30 2.85 3.33
N PRO A 10 -5.78 1.62 3.14
CA PRO A 10 -5.92 0.66 4.24
C PRO A 10 -4.57 0.36 4.91
N THR A 11 -4.55 0.34 6.25
CA THR A 11 -3.36 -0.08 7.04
C THR A 11 -3.15 -1.58 6.97
N ILE A 12 -4.22 -2.36 6.85
CA ILE A 12 -4.17 -3.81 6.69
C ILE A 12 -4.17 -4.09 5.19
N GLN A 13 -3.11 -4.73 4.71
CA GLN A 13 -2.92 -5.00 3.29
C GLN A 13 -2.79 -6.51 3.05
N PRO A 14 -3.41 -7.02 1.98
CA PRO A 14 -3.36 -8.43 1.63
C PRO A 14 -1.94 -8.84 1.23
N ARG A 15 -1.54 -10.07 1.55
CA ARG A 15 -0.22 -10.63 1.20
C ARG A 15 0.05 -10.56 -0.31
N GLU A 16 -0.97 -10.82 -1.13
CA GLU A 16 -0.87 -10.87 -2.59
C GLU A 16 -0.29 -9.57 -3.17
N LEU A 17 -0.64 -8.44 -2.57
CA LEU A 17 -0.16 -7.12 -2.96
C LEU A 17 1.35 -6.95 -2.72
N TRP A 18 1.86 -7.56 -1.64
CA TRP A 18 3.27 -7.52 -1.23
C TRP A 18 4.12 -8.58 -1.91
N ASP A 19 3.51 -9.72 -2.26
CA ASP A 19 4.13 -10.76 -3.07
C ASP A 19 4.38 -10.27 -4.50
N ALA A 20 3.47 -9.46 -5.06
CA ALA A 20 3.63 -8.86 -6.39
C ALA A 20 4.91 -8.00 -6.52
N THR A 21 5.37 -7.38 -5.42
CA THR A 21 6.64 -6.62 -5.38
C THR A 21 7.81 -7.43 -4.81
N GLY A 22 7.55 -8.66 -4.33
CA GLY A 22 8.51 -9.50 -3.63
C GLY A 22 8.99 -8.91 -2.29
N ARG A 23 8.29 -7.90 -1.74
CA ARG A 23 8.66 -7.25 -0.48
C ARG A 23 8.17 -8.01 0.75
N TRP A 24 7.21 -8.90 0.59
CA TRP A 24 6.72 -9.77 1.66
C TRP A 24 7.84 -10.54 2.37
N GLU A 25 8.71 -11.20 1.59
CA GLU A 25 9.84 -11.96 2.14
C GLU A 25 11.04 -11.06 2.50
N LYS A 26 11.27 -9.99 1.74
CA LYS A 26 12.41 -9.08 1.95
C LYS A 26 12.34 -8.26 3.23
N PHE A 27 11.14 -7.87 3.68
CA PHE A 27 11.00 -7.18 4.96
C PHE A 27 11.26 -8.07 6.17
N GLY A 28 11.21 -9.40 5.99
CA GLY A 28 11.49 -10.36 7.03
C GLY A 28 10.62 -10.15 8.27
N GLY A 29 11.25 -10.15 9.45
CA GLY A 29 10.58 -10.08 10.75
C GLY A 29 10.04 -8.71 11.17
N GLN A 30 10.31 -7.64 10.42
CA GLN A 30 9.75 -6.30 10.69
C GLN A 30 8.33 -6.13 10.14
N LEU A 31 7.85 -7.09 9.35
CA LEU A 31 6.50 -7.09 8.83
C LEU A 31 5.56 -7.76 9.83
N LEU A 32 4.65 -7.00 10.41
CA LEU A 32 3.59 -7.57 11.26
C LEU A 32 2.61 -8.34 10.39
N LYS A 33 2.75 -9.66 10.36
CA LYS A 33 1.87 -10.58 9.64
C LYS A 33 0.65 -10.91 10.50
N ILE A 34 -0.52 -10.89 9.88
CA ILE A 34 -1.82 -11.12 10.50
C ILE A 34 -2.53 -12.17 9.68
N SER A 35 -3.06 -13.22 10.32
CA SER A 35 -3.91 -14.21 9.67
C SER A 35 -5.35 -14.03 10.12
N ASP A 36 -6.28 -13.99 9.17
CA ASP A 36 -7.70 -13.91 9.49
C ASP A 36 -8.31 -15.29 9.84
N ARG A 37 -9.61 -15.31 10.12
CA ARG A 37 -10.34 -16.55 10.45
C ARG A 37 -10.44 -17.53 9.28
N LYS A 38 -10.23 -17.07 8.05
CA LYS A 38 -10.25 -17.87 6.81
C LYS A 38 -8.84 -18.29 6.37
N GLN A 39 -7.83 -18.12 7.23
CA GLN A 39 -6.43 -18.40 6.93
C GLN A 39 -5.86 -17.55 5.78
N GLN A 40 -6.47 -16.39 5.51
CA GLN A 40 -5.89 -15.40 4.61
C GLN A 40 -4.83 -14.59 5.34
N GLU A 41 -3.73 -14.31 4.66
CA GLU A 41 -2.60 -13.58 5.21
C GLU A 41 -2.64 -12.11 4.80
N PHE A 42 -2.45 -11.26 5.80
CA PHE A 42 -2.37 -9.82 5.68
C PHE A 42 -1.13 -9.34 6.39
N CYS A 43 -0.74 -8.10 6.13
CA CYS A 43 0.22 -7.39 6.94
C CYS A 43 -0.33 -6.06 7.43
N TYR A 44 0.14 -5.63 8.60
CA TYR A 44 0.05 -4.22 8.96
C TYR A 44 1.15 -3.49 8.21
N SER A 45 0.75 -2.71 7.21
CA SER A 45 1.65 -2.03 6.29
C SER A 45 2.60 -1.07 7.04
N PRO A 46 3.94 -1.27 6.93
CA PRO A 46 4.93 -0.31 7.40
C PRO A 46 5.03 0.91 6.48
N THR A 47 4.53 0.79 5.25
CA THR A 47 4.56 1.79 4.19
C THR A 47 3.59 1.41 3.06
N ALA A 48 3.12 2.39 2.29
CA ALA A 48 1.97 2.24 1.38
C ALA A 48 2.32 2.34 -0.11
N GLU A 49 3.56 2.05 -0.52
CA GLU A 49 3.95 2.13 -1.94
C GLU A 49 3.12 1.16 -2.80
N GLU A 50 2.91 -0.08 -2.34
CA GLU A 50 2.16 -1.08 -3.08
C GLU A 50 0.69 -0.69 -3.22
N ALA A 51 0.07 -0.22 -2.15
CA ALA A 51 -1.32 0.23 -2.18
C ALA A 51 -1.50 1.48 -3.06
N ALA A 52 -0.56 2.43 -3.01
CA ALA A 52 -0.57 3.61 -3.84
C ALA A 52 -0.37 3.26 -5.32
N ALA A 53 0.54 2.31 -5.62
CA ALA A 53 0.79 1.84 -6.99
C ALA A 53 -0.41 1.07 -7.55
N ASP A 54 -1.05 0.22 -6.74
CA ASP A 54 -2.25 -0.51 -7.16
C ASP A 54 -3.44 0.42 -7.41
N PHE A 55 -3.63 1.43 -6.54
CA PHE A 55 -4.61 2.49 -6.75
C PHE A 55 -4.32 3.28 -8.04
N ALA A 56 -3.07 3.71 -8.23
CA ALA A 56 -2.66 4.44 -9.43
C ALA A 56 -2.90 3.61 -10.71
N ARG A 57 -2.63 2.30 -10.67
CA ARG A 57 -2.85 1.37 -11.78
C ARG A 57 -4.33 1.27 -12.19
N GLN A 58 -5.25 1.38 -11.24
CA GLN A 58 -6.69 1.28 -11.49
C GLN A 58 -7.28 2.62 -11.98
N GLU A 59 -6.84 3.73 -11.39
CA GLU A 59 -7.45 5.05 -11.62
C GLU A 59 -6.79 5.89 -12.72
N ILE A 60 -5.47 5.73 -12.92
CA ILE A 60 -4.69 6.54 -13.87
C ILE A 60 -4.55 5.78 -15.18
N ASN A 61 -5.41 6.11 -16.14
CA ASN A 61 -5.50 5.44 -17.43
C ASN A 61 -4.99 6.30 -18.60
N SER A 62 -4.70 7.58 -18.37
CA SER A 62 -4.22 8.51 -19.40
C SER A 62 -3.12 9.43 -18.88
N TYR A 63 -2.13 9.72 -19.75
CA TYR A 63 -1.09 10.72 -19.47
C TYR A 63 -1.65 12.10 -19.12
N LYS A 64 -2.87 12.43 -19.59
CA LYS A 64 -3.53 13.71 -19.31
C LYS A 64 -3.89 13.89 -17.84
N GLN A 65 -4.00 12.80 -17.08
CA GLN A 65 -4.26 12.83 -15.65
C GLN A 65 -2.98 13.16 -14.86
N LEU A 66 -1.79 13.07 -15.47
CA LEU A 66 -0.51 13.34 -14.83
C LEU A 66 -0.06 14.80 -15.07
N PRO A 67 0.70 15.41 -14.13
CA PRO A 67 1.25 14.83 -12.89
C PRO A 67 0.25 14.78 -11.72
N LEU A 68 0.36 13.74 -10.89
CA LEU A 68 -0.38 13.60 -9.63
C LEU A 68 0.59 13.35 -8.47
N ASN A 69 0.23 13.88 -7.30
CA ASN A 69 0.97 13.67 -6.07
C ASN A 69 -0.02 13.29 -4.97
N PHE A 70 0.10 12.07 -4.45
CA PHE A 70 -0.73 11.57 -3.37
C PHE A 70 0.06 11.53 -2.06
N TYR A 71 -0.57 11.90 -0.96
CA TYR A 71 0.00 11.74 0.37
C TYR A 71 -1.05 11.26 1.36
N GLN A 72 -0.60 10.66 2.46
CA GLN A 72 -1.47 10.26 3.55
C GLN A 72 -0.83 10.56 4.90
N ILE A 73 -1.64 10.88 5.90
CA ILE A 73 -1.23 10.98 7.30
C ILE A 73 -1.95 9.85 8.05
N GLN A 74 -1.23 8.76 8.33
CA GLN A 74 -1.83 7.58 8.92
C GLN A 74 -0.77 6.75 9.67
N THR A 75 -1.17 6.15 10.79
CA THR A 75 -0.35 5.25 11.61
C THR A 75 0.26 4.11 10.81
N LYS A 76 1.50 3.76 11.17
CA LYS A 76 2.32 2.69 10.58
C LYS A 76 2.92 1.85 11.70
N PHE A 77 3.29 0.62 11.39
CA PHE A 77 3.93 -0.31 12.32
C PHE A 77 5.17 -0.93 11.67
N ARG A 78 6.24 -1.12 12.44
CA ARG A 78 7.51 -1.77 12.03
C ARG A 78 8.07 -2.55 13.21
#